data_AF-A0A1H2J9J5-F1
#
_entry.id   AF-A0A1H2J9J5-F1
#
_cell.length_a   1.000
_cell.length_b   1.000
_cell.length_c   1.000
_cell.angle_alpha   90.00
_cell.angle_beta   90.00
_cell.angle_gamma   90.00
#
_symmetry.space_group_name_H-M   'P 1'
#
loop_
_entity.id
_entity.type
_entity.pdbx_description
1 polymer ?
#
loop_
_entity_poly.entity_id
_entity_poly.type
_entity_poly.pdbx_seq_one_letter_code
_entity_poly.pdbx_strand_id
1 'polypeptide(L)'
;MTLPEVGAKAQEPAPPSLERDLAAAAEAQVQAEAAAAQAQAEAEAQAQAEAEAAAAAEAERQAAAEEAARSLERAVEDPQSAARTLMADYGWGDDQFQCLDNLWTRESNWRHTAENPSSGAYGIPQSLPANKMARFGDDYRTNPVTQIEWGLWYIEGRYGDPCGAWAHSESVGWY
;
A
#
# COMPACT_ATOMS: atom_id res chain seq x y z
N MET A 1 45.74 49.23 -70.39
CA MET A 1 44.76 49.40 -69.29
C MET A 1 43.60 48.46 -69.55
N THR A 2 43.24 47.68 -68.52
CA THR A 2 41.98 46.93 -68.28
C THR A 2 41.58 45.75 -69.20
N LEU A 3 41.81 44.53 -68.68
CA LEU A 3 40.91 43.34 -68.72
C LEU A 3 39.69 43.57 -67.78
N PRO A 4 38.66 42.67 -67.61
CA PRO A 4 38.31 41.36 -68.20
C PRO A 4 36.77 41.14 -68.47
N GLU A 5 36.33 39.91 -68.79
CA GLU A 5 35.17 39.13 -68.24
C GLU A 5 34.60 38.16 -69.29
N VAL A 6 34.95 36.86 -69.30
CA VAL A 6 34.33 35.74 -68.55
C VAL A 6 32.80 35.67 -68.70
N GLY A 7 32.33 35.09 -69.81
CA GLY A 7 30.96 34.58 -69.92
C GLY A 7 30.88 33.16 -69.38
N ALA A 8 30.55 33.02 -68.09
CA ALA A 8 30.17 31.74 -67.51
C ALA A 8 28.93 31.20 -68.22
N LYS A 9 29.04 30.04 -68.88
CA LYS A 9 27.86 29.29 -69.30
C LYS A 9 27.15 28.82 -68.03
N ALA A 10 25.93 29.29 -67.83
CA ALA A 10 25.01 28.71 -66.87
C ALA A 10 24.78 27.25 -67.27
N GLN A 11 25.32 26.32 -66.49
CA GLN A 11 24.92 24.92 -66.53
C GLN A 11 23.51 24.88 -65.93
N GLU A 12 22.50 24.75 -66.77
CA GLU A 12 21.13 24.49 -66.34
C GLU A 12 21.11 23.15 -65.60
N PRO A 13 20.63 23.06 -64.34
CA PRO A 13 20.60 21.79 -63.63
C PRO A 13 19.64 20.85 -64.35
N ALA A 14 20.10 19.63 -64.67
CA ALA A 14 19.26 18.59 -65.24
C ALA A 14 18.03 18.36 -64.34
N PRO A 15 16.82 18.17 -64.89
CA PRO A 15 15.65 17.85 -64.08
C PRO A 15 15.93 16.59 -63.26
N PRO A 16 15.41 16.48 -62.03
CA PRO A 16 15.55 15.25 -61.24
C PRO A 16 15.03 14.06 -62.06
N SER A 17 15.82 13.00 -62.16
CA SER A 17 15.40 11.78 -62.85
C SER A 17 14.37 11.05 -61.97
N LEU A 18 13.28 10.58 -62.57
CA LEU A 18 12.25 9.75 -61.91
C LEU A 18 12.85 8.61 -61.06
N GLU A 19 14.00 8.08 -61.47
CA GLU A 19 14.74 7.04 -60.74
C GLU A 19 15.24 7.50 -59.36
N ARG A 20 15.66 8.78 -59.22
CA ARG A 20 16.06 9.34 -57.92
C ARG A 20 14.87 9.57 -57.00
N ASP A 21 13.74 10.00 -57.56
CA ASP A 21 12.50 10.21 -56.79
C ASP A 21 11.93 8.87 -56.29
N LEU A 22 11.98 7.83 -57.13
CA LEU A 22 11.60 6.45 -56.75
C LEU A 22 12.54 5.87 -55.69
N ALA A 23 13.85 6.12 -55.79
CA ALA A 23 14.82 5.70 -54.77
C ALA A 23 14.56 6.39 -53.43
N ALA A 24 14.32 7.71 -53.42
CA ALA A 24 14.00 8.46 -52.22
C ALA A 24 12.66 8.01 -51.59
N ALA A 25 11.65 7.68 -52.41
CA ALA A 25 10.37 7.15 -51.93
C ALA A 25 10.53 5.75 -51.29
N ALA A 26 11.35 4.87 -51.88
CA ALA A 26 11.65 3.57 -51.31
C ALA A 26 12.43 3.68 -49.99
N GLU A 27 13.41 4.58 -49.90
CA GLU A 27 14.14 4.87 -48.66
C GLU A 27 13.21 5.40 -47.56
N ALA A 28 12.30 6.33 -47.90
CA ALA A 28 11.31 6.85 -46.97
C ALA A 28 10.34 5.76 -46.46
N GLN A 29 9.93 4.84 -47.33
CA GLN A 29 9.07 3.72 -46.94
C GLN A 29 9.80 2.78 -45.97
N VAL A 30 11.06 2.42 -46.26
CA VAL A 30 11.88 1.57 -45.36
C VAL A 30 12.09 2.26 -44.00
N GLN A 31 12.32 3.57 -43.98
CA GLN A 31 12.44 4.33 -42.73
C GLN A 31 11.13 4.36 -41.94
N ALA A 32 9.99 4.51 -42.61
CA ALA A 32 8.67 4.50 -41.97
C ALA A 32 8.34 3.11 -41.37
N GLU A 33 8.64 2.03 -42.09
CA GLU A 33 8.47 0.66 -41.60
C GLU A 33 9.40 0.36 -40.42
N ALA A 34 10.65 0.83 -40.45
CA ALA A 34 11.58 0.71 -39.34
C ALA A 34 11.12 1.50 -38.10
N ALA A 35 10.62 2.72 -38.28
CA ALA A 35 10.07 3.53 -37.19
C ALA A 35 8.80 2.91 -36.59
N ALA A 36 7.93 2.34 -37.43
CA ALA A 36 6.74 1.62 -36.97
C ALA A 36 7.11 0.35 -36.17
N ALA A 37 8.10 -0.42 -36.63
CA ALA A 37 8.61 -1.59 -35.91
C ALA A 37 9.26 -1.21 -34.57
N GLN A 38 10.00 -0.09 -34.52
CA GLN A 38 10.56 0.43 -33.28
C GLN A 38 9.46 0.87 -32.30
N ALA A 39 8.48 1.64 -32.77
CA ALA A 39 7.36 2.07 -31.93
C ALA A 39 6.53 0.89 -31.39
N GLN A 40 6.34 -0.15 -32.20
CA GLN A 40 5.68 -1.38 -31.74
C GLN A 40 6.51 -2.10 -30.68
N ALA A 41 7.83 -2.25 -30.89
CA ALA A 41 8.71 -2.88 -29.91
C ALA A 41 8.76 -2.10 -28.58
N GLU A 42 8.77 -0.77 -28.64
CA GLU A 42 8.70 0.09 -27.45
C GLU A 42 7.37 -0.06 -26.71
N ALA A 43 6.24 -0.11 -27.44
CA ALA A 43 4.92 -0.31 -26.84
C ALA A 43 4.78 -1.70 -26.20
N GLU A 44 5.30 -2.75 -26.84
CA GLU A 44 5.32 -4.12 -26.28
C GLU A 44 6.21 -4.19 -25.03
N ALA A 45 7.39 -3.55 -25.06
CA ALA A 45 8.28 -3.49 -23.90
C ALA A 45 7.65 -2.73 -22.73
N GLN A 46 6.96 -1.62 -23.00
CA GLN A 46 6.23 -0.87 -21.96
C GLN A 46 5.09 -1.70 -21.38
N ALA A 47 4.28 -2.36 -22.22
CA ALA A 47 3.19 -3.21 -21.76
C ALA A 47 3.70 -4.39 -20.90
N GLN A 48 4.84 -4.98 -21.26
CA GLN A 48 5.47 -6.02 -20.47
C GLN A 48 5.96 -5.48 -19.11
N ALA A 49 6.61 -4.31 -19.09
CA ALA A 49 7.08 -3.69 -17.85
C ALA A 49 5.92 -3.33 -16.90
N GLU A 50 4.82 -2.82 -17.43
CA GLU A 50 3.61 -2.53 -16.65
C GLU A 50 2.96 -3.81 -16.10
N ALA A 51 2.91 -4.88 -16.89
CA ALA A 51 2.40 -6.18 -16.44
C ALA A 51 3.26 -6.80 -15.34
N GLU A 52 4.59 -6.72 -15.47
CA GLU A 52 5.54 -7.19 -14.45
C GLU A 52 5.42 -6.37 -13.16
N ALA A 53 5.28 -5.04 -13.26
CA ALA A 53 5.06 -4.18 -12.10
C ALA A 53 3.72 -4.47 -11.39
N ALA A 54 2.65 -4.71 -12.16
CA ALA A 54 1.36 -5.08 -11.59
C ALA A 54 1.40 -6.46 -10.90
N ALA A 55 2.09 -7.43 -11.50
CA ALA A 55 2.29 -8.75 -10.91
C ALA A 55 3.12 -8.69 -9.62
N ALA A 56 4.18 -7.87 -9.58
CA ALA A 56 4.97 -7.65 -8.38
C ALA A 56 4.13 -7.00 -7.26
N ALA A 57 3.35 -5.97 -7.57
CA ALA A 57 2.49 -5.32 -6.59
C ALA A 57 1.39 -6.27 -6.04
N GLU A 58 0.85 -7.16 -6.87
CA GLU A 58 -0.10 -8.19 -6.40
C GLU A 58 0.59 -9.22 -5.50
N ALA A 59 1.80 -9.68 -5.86
CA ALA A 59 2.55 -10.62 -5.04
C ALA A 59 2.88 -10.02 -3.66
N GLU A 60 3.25 -8.73 -3.59
CA GLU A 60 3.46 -8.01 -2.33
C GLU A 60 2.17 -7.91 -1.49
N ARG A 61 1.03 -7.60 -2.12
CA ARG A 61 -0.27 -7.58 -1.42
C ARG A 61 -0.63 -8.96 -0.85
N GLN A 62 -0.43 -10.02 -1.62
CA GLN A 62 -0.69 -11.39 -1.17
C GLN A 62 0.22 -11.78 0.00
N ALA A 63 1.52 -11.46 -0.09
CA ALA A 63 2.46 -11.72 1.00
C ALA A 63 2.09 -10.95 2.29
N ALA A 64 1.66 -9.69 2.16
CA ALA A 64 1.19 -8.90 3.30
C ALA A 64 -0.09 -9.46 3.93
N ALA A 65 -1.05 -9.91 3.11
CA ALA A 65 -2.28 -10.53 3.58
C ALA A 65 -2.02 -11.87 4.28
N GLU A 66 -1.09 -12.68 3.77
CA GLU A 66 -0.67 -13.91 4.44
C GLU A 66 -0.03 -13.64 5.80
N GLU A 67 0.83 -12.63 5.90
CA GLU A 67 1.46 -12.30 7.19
C GLU A 67 0.44 -11.74 8.19
N ALA A 68 -0.49 -10.88 7.73
CA ALA A 68 -1.62 -10.43 8.55
C ALA A 68 -2.43 -11.62 9.09
N ALA A 69 -2.77 -12.59 8.23
CA ALA A 69 -3.50 -13.79 8.64
C ALA A 69 -2.72 -14.61 9.69
N ARG A 70 -1.40 -14.79 9.50
CA ARG A 70 -0.54 -15.49 10.47
C ARG A 70 -0.42 -14.77 11.80
N SER A 71 -0.48 -13.43 11.81
CA SER A 71 -0.49 -12.64 13.05
C SER A 71 -1.80 -12.81 13.82
N LEU A 72 -2.94 -12.85 13.13
CA LEU A 72 -4.24 -13.12 13.74
C LEU A 72 -4.34 -14.57 14.28
N GLU A 73 -3.81 -15.55 13.55
CA GLU A 73 -3.80 -16.95 13.99
C GLU A 73 -2.99 -17.15 15.30
N ARG A 74 -1.89 -16.41 15.46
CA ARG A 74 -1.02 -16.45 16.64
C ARG A 74 -1.40 -15.45 17.74
N ALA A 75 -2.61 -14.88 17.69
CA ALA A 75 -3.01 -13.84 18.64
C ALA A 75 -3.06 -14.31 20.11
N VAL A 76 -3.11 -15.62 20.36
CA VAL A 76 -3.03 -16.19 21.72
C VAL A 76 -1.63 -16.06 22.28
N GLU A 77 -0.60 -16.32 21.46
CA GLU A 77 0.81 -16.22 21.82
C GLU A 77 1.34 -14.79 21.73
N ASP A 78 0.91 -14.04 20.71
CA ASP A 78 1.37 -12.69 20.39
C ASP A 78 0.18 -11.77 20.03
N PRO A 79 -0.62 -11.35 21.03
CA PRO A 79 -1.75 -10.45 20.80
C PRO A 79 -1.32 -9.06 20.33
N GLN A 80 -0.08 -8.65 20.60
CA GLN A 80 0.46 -7.36 20.17
C GLN A 80 0.61 -7.29 18.64
N SER A 81 1.13 -8.37 18.01
CA SER A 81 1.22 -8.45 16.55
C SER A 81 -0.16 -8.47 15.88
N ALA A 82 -1.12 -9.20 16.46
CA ALA A 82 -2.50 -9.18 16.00
C ALA A 82 -3.11 -7.77 16.11
N ALA A 83 -2.85 -7.04 17.20
CA ALA A 83 -3.31 -5.66 17.35
C ALA A 83 -2.70 -4.72 16.30
N ARG A 84 -1.40 -4.79 16.02
CA ARG A 84 -0.78 -3.99 14.93
C ARG A 84 -1.44 -4.26 13.59
N THR A 85 -1.75 -5.53 13.30
CA THR A 85 -2.45 -5.93 12.07
C THR A 85 -3.82 -5.26 11.99
N LEU A 86 -4.62 -5.35 13.05
CA LEU A 86 -5.99 -4.80 13.08
C LEU A 86 -6.03 -3.27 13.14
N MET A 87 -5.00 -2.63 13.71
CA MET A 87 -4.88 -1.16 13.74
C MET A 87 -4.75 -0.54 12.34
N ALA A 88 -4.20 -1.28 11.38
CA ALA A 88 -4.06 -0.81 10.01
C ALA A 88 -5.42 -0.47 9.37
N ASP A 89 -6.49 -1.17 9.74
CA ASP A 89 -7.86 -0.91 9.26
C ASP A 89 -8.42 0.44 9.73
N TYR A 90 -7.87 0.99 10.82
CA TYR A 90 -8.19 2.32 11.35
C TYR A 90 -7.25 3.41 10.82
N GLY A 91 -6.27 3.05 9.98
CA GLY A 91 -5.21 3.95 9.53
C GLY A 91 -4.21 4.31 10.64
N TRP A 92 -4.15 3.54 11.72
CA TRP A 92 -3.24 3.77 12.83
C TRP A 92 -1.92 3.02 12.64
N GLY A 93 -0.80 3.72 12.84
CA GLY A 93 0.54 3.17 12.73
C GLY A 93 1.21 2.92 14.08
N ASP A 94 2.52 2.73 14.03
CA ASP A 94 3.35 2.45 15.20
C ASP A 94 3.35 3.55 16.27
N ASP A 95 3.08 4.79 15.87
CA ASP A 95 2.91 5.93 16.77
C ASP A 95 1.73 5.74 17.72
N GLN A 96 0.61 5.23 17.20
CA GLN A 96 -0.57 4.88 17.99
C GLN A 96 -0.36 3.59 18.78
N PHE A 97 0.39 2.64 18.21
CA PHE A 97 0.61 1.35 18.87
C PHE A 97 1.34 1.52 20.20
N GLN A 98 2.30 2.45 20.31
CA GLN A 98 2.98 2.69 21.59
C GLN A 98 2.01 3.11 22.70
N CYS A 99 1.02 3.95 22.38
CA CYS A 99 -0.02 4.35 23.32
C CYS A 99 -0.94 3.17 23.68
N LEU A 100 -1.35 2.38 22.68
CA LEU A 100 -2.15 1.17 22.89
C LEU A 100 -1.43 0.15 23.78
N ASP A 101 -0.14 -0.05 23.55
CA ASP A 101 0.69 -0.99 24.29
C ASP A 101 0.78 -0.60 25.76
N ASN A 102 1.05 0.66 26.06
CA ASN A 102 1.04 1.16 27.44
C ASN A 102 -0.35 0.99 28.09
N LEU A 103 -1.41 1.33 27.34
CA LEU A 103 -2.78 1.25 27.82
C LEU A 103 -3.17 -0.19 28.18
N TRP A 104 -3.11 -1.12 27.23
CA TRP A 104 -3.52 -2.51 27.47
C TRP A 104 -2.53 -3.30 28.30
N THR A 105 -1.27 -2.87 28.38
CA THR A 105 -0.33 -3.39 29.38
C THR A 105 -0.81 -3.05 30.80
N ARG A 106 -1.27 -1.81 31.04
CA ARG A 106 -1.84 -1.44 32.35
C ARG A 106 -3.13 -2.21 32.65
N GLU A 107 -3.99 -2.40 31.65
CA GLU A 107 -5.29 -3.06 31.84
C GLU A 107 -5.15 -4.55 32.21
N SER A 108 -4.35 -5.29 31.44
CA SER A 108 -4.35 -6.76 31.53
C SER A 108 -2.96 -7.37 31.35
N ASN A 109 -1.93 -6.55 31.10
CA ASN A 109 -0.64 -7.01 30.59
C ASN A 109 -0.82 -7.88 29.33
N TRP A 110 -1.72 -7.46 28.44
CA TRP A 110 -2.11 -8.15 27.20
C TRP A 110 -2.70 -9.56 27.38
N ARG A 111 -3.13 -9.92 28.59
CA ARG A 111 -3.70 -11.24 28.87
C ARG A 111 -5.18 -11.30 28.48
N HIS A 112 -5.50 -12.04 27.42
CA HIS A 112 -6.89 -12.27 26.99
C HIS A 112 -7.78 -13.00 28.00
N THR A 113 -7.19 -13.66 29.00
CA THR A 113 -7.90 -14.30 30.12
C THR A 113 -7.88 -13.49 31.40
N ALA A 114 -7.39 -12.25 31.39
CA ALA A 114 -7.42 -11.40 32.57
C ALA A 114 -8.87 -11.14 33.00
N GLU A 115 -9.14 -11.31 34.29
CA GLU A 115 -10.41 -10.95 34.90
C GLU A 115 -10.11 -10.24 36.22
N ASN A 116 -10.69 -9.05 36.39
CA ASN A 116 -10.60 -8.33 37.64
C ASN A 116 -11.63 -8.92 38.62
N PRO A 117 -11.22 -9.55 39.75
CA PRO A 117 -12.17 -10.24 40.63
C PRO A 117 -13.17 -9.33 41.34
N SER A 118 -12.84 -8.03 41.48
CA SER A 118 -13.69 -7.08 42.19
C SER A 118 -14.76 -6.48 41.27
N SER A 119 -14.41 -6.19 40.01
CA SER A 119 -15.32 -5.53 39.05
C SER A 119 -15.93 -6.48 38.02
N GLY A 120 -15.30 -7.62 37.74
CA GLY A 120 -15.67 -8.51 36.63
C GLY A 120 -15.24 -8.00 35.25
N ALA A 121 -14.40 -6.97 35.18
CA ALA A 121 -13.82 -6.50 33.92
C ALA A 121 -12.91 -7.58 33.33
N TYR A 122 -13.01 -7.82 32.01
CA TYR A 122 -12.44 -9.01 31.37
C TYR A 122 -11.66 -8.72 30.09
N GLY A 123 -10.64 -9.53 29.84
CA GLY A 123 -9.89 -9.60 28.59
C GLY A 123 -8.84 -8.50 28.45
N ILE A 124 -8.19 -8.47 27.28
CA ILE A 124 -7.15 -7.50 26.92
C ILE A 124 -7.59 -6.06 27.23
N PRO A 125 -8.75 -5.59 26.74
CA PRO A 125 -9.18 -4.22 26.96
C PRO A 125 -9.88 -4.00 28.31
N GLN A 126 -9.99 -5.02 29.16
CA GLN A 126 -10.71 -4.98 30.44
C GLN A 126 -12.17 -4.49 30.30
N SER A 127 -12.93 -5.08 29.36
CA SER A 127 -14.32 -4.71 29.08
C SER A 127 -15.25 -4.95 30.27
N LEU A 128 -16.10 -3.96 30.59
CA LEU A 128 -17.13 -4.05 31.63
C LEU A 128 -18.51 -3.58 31.13
N PRO A 129 -19.55 -4.44 31.13
CA PRO A 129 -19.46 -5.90 31.25
C PRO A 129 -18.79 -6.56 30.03
N ALA A 130 -18.14 -7.70 30.26
CA ALA A 130 -17.41 -8.46 29.26
C ALA A 130 -18.22 -8.81 28.00
N ASN A 131 -19.54 -9.03 28.15
CA ASN A 131 -20.43 -9.41 27.05
C ASN A 131 -20.60 -8.30 25.99
N LYS A 132 -20.11 -7.08 26.20
CA LYS A 132 -20.03 -6.07 25.14
C LYS A 132 -19.18 -6.54 23.95
N MET A 133 -18.17 -7.37 24.20
CA MET A 133 -17.31 -7.94 23.15
C MET A 133 -18.04 -8.96 22.26
N ALA A 134 -19.18 -9.51 22.72
CA ALA A 134 -19.98 -10.45 21.93
C ALA A 134 -20.52 -9.87 20.61
N ARG A 135 -20.52 -8.53 20.46
CA ARG A 135 -20.83 -7.88 19.18
C ARG A 135 -19.85 -8.27 18.05
N PHE A 136 -18.62 -8.60 18.39
CA PHE A 136 -17.57 -8.99 17.43
C PHE A 136 -17.42 -10.51 17.32
N GLY A 137 -17.77 -11.25 18.37
CA GLY A 137 -17.78 -12.71 18.36
C GLY A 137 -18.25 -13.30 19.67
N ASP A 138 -19.07 -14.35 19.61
CA ASP A 138 -19.58 -15.05 20.80
C ASP A 138 -18.46 -15.76 21.60
N ASP A 139 -17.31 -15.97 20.98
CA ASP A 139 -16.09 -16.58 21.52
C ASP A 139 -15.14 -15.58 22.21
N TYR A 140 -15.60 -14.34 22.49
CA TYR A 140 -14.83 -13.28 23.14
C TYR A 140 -14.13 -13.68 24.46
N ARG A 141 -14.58 -14.75 25.13
CA ARG A 141 -13.94 -15.29 26.34
C ARG A 141 -12.66 -16.07 26.08
N THR A 142 -12.38 -16.46 24.85
CA THR A 142 -11.21 -17.27 24.51
C THR A 142 -10.48 -16.79 23.27
N ASN A 143 -11.05 -15.84 22.54
CA ASN A 143 -10.49 -15.31 21.31
C ASN A 143 -9.91 -13.90 21.52
N PRO A 144 -8.57 -13.74 21.54
CA PRO A 144 -7.92 -12.42 21.66
C PRO A 144 -8.26 -11.48 20.50
N VAL A 145 -8.43 -12.01 19.28
CA VAL A 145 -8.77 -11.20 18.10
C VAL A 145 -10.09 -10.47 18.33
N THR A 146 -11.12 -11.18 18.77
CA THR A 146 -12.43 -10.60 19.12
C THR A 146 -12.33 -9.50 20.19
N GLN A 147 -11.46 -9.71 21.19
CA GLN A 147 -11.25 -8.72 22.25
C GLN A 147 -10.56 -7.46 21.73
N ILE A 148 -9.54 -7.64 20.87
CA ILE A 148 -8.78 -6.56 20.24
C ILE A 148 -9.69 -5.77 19.30
N GLU A 149 -10.45 -6.42 18.42
CA GLU A 149 -11.41 -5.76 17.52
C GLU A 149 -12.40 -4.88 18.29
N TRP A 150 -13.00 -5.43 19.35
CA TRP A 150 -13.91 -4.66 20.20
C TRP A 150 -13.20 -3.49 20.89
N GLY A 151 -11.98 -3.71 21.39
CA GLY A 151 -11.19 -2.70 22.09
C GLY A 151 -10.80 -1.54 21.17
N LEU A 152 -10.34 -1.83 19.96
CA LEU A 152 -10.00 -0.80 18.96
C LEU A 152 -11.23 0.01 18.54
N TRP A 153 -12.35 -0.67 18.26
CA TRP A 153 -13.62 0.00 17.95
C TRP A 153 -14.10 0.92 19.09
N TYR A 154 -13.98 0.45 20.33
CA TYR A 154 -14.34 1.25 21.50
C TYR A 154 -13.44 2.47 21.65
N ILE A 155 -12.13 2.31 21.42
CA ILE A 155 -11.14 3.39 21.43
C ILE A 155 -11.48 4.45 20.37
N GLU A 156 -11.71 4.04 19.12
CA GLU A 156 -12.10 4.95 18.04
C GLU A 156 -13.35 5.75 18.43
N GLY A 157 -14.40 5.05 18.88
CA GLY A 157 -15.69 5.67 19.17
C GLY A 157 -15.71 6.58 20.40
N ARG A 158 -14.82 6.37 21.39
CA ARG A 158 -14.79 7.17 22.62
C ARG A 158 -13.66 8.17 22.71
N TYR A 159 -12.52 7.85 22.14
CA TYR A 159 -11.28 8.60 22.31
C TYR A 159 -10.71 9.11 21.00
N GLY A 160 -11.24 8.66 19.86
CA GLY A 160 -10.74 9.00 18.53
C GLY A 160 -9.58 8.08 18.12
N ASP A 161 -8.57 7.93 18.97
CA ASP A 161 -7.39 7.11 18.70
C ASP A 161 -6.76 6.54 20.01
N PRO A 162 -5.83 5.56 19.90
CA PRO A 162 -5.16 4.98 21.06
C PRO A 162 -4.40 5.97 21.93
N CYS A 163 -3.80 7.01 21.35
CA CYS A 163 -3.12 8.03 22.13
C CYS A 163 -4.08 8.93 22.91
N GLY A 164 -5.25 9.25 22.37
CA GLY A 164 -6.34 9.91 23.07
C GLY A 164 -6.84 9.08 24.24
N ALA A 165 -6.99 7.76 24.06
CA ALA A 165 -7.38 6.84 25.12
C ALA A 165 -6.32 6.77 26.23
N TRP A 166 -5.05 6.63 25.86
CA TRP A 166 -3.93 6.62 26.80
C TRP A 166 -3.85 7.91 27.62
N ALA A 167 -3.94 9.08 26.97
CA ALA A 167 -3.93 10.37 27.64
C ALA A 167 -5.10 10.54 28.63
N HIS A 168 -6.30 10.07 28.26
CA HIS A 168 -7.44 10.06 29.18
C HIS A 168 -7.16 9.17 30.39
N SER A 169 -6.62 7.97 30.13
CA SER A 169 -6.34 6.98 31.16
C SER A 169 -5.23 7.41 32.12
N GLU A 170 -4.21 8.13 31.66
CA GLU A 170 -3.22 8.80 32.54
C GLU A 170 -3.85 9.87 33.43
N SER A 171 -4.87 10.57 32.95
CA SER A 171 -5.55 11.62 33.70
C SER A 171 -6.59 11.09 34.71
N VAL A 172 -7.32 10.02 34.38
CA VAL A 172 -8.52 9.60 35.13
C VAL A 172 -8.35 8.21 35.75
N GLY A 173 -7.36 7.44 35.31
CA GLY A 173 -7.07 6.08 35.80
C GLY A 173 -7.93 4.99 35.15
N TRP A 174 -8.73 5.32 34.13
CA TRP A 174 -9.52 4.39 33.32
C TRP A 174 -9.70 4.95 31.90
N TYR A 175 -10.10 4.09 30.97
CA TYR A 175 -10.56 4.45 29.61
C TYR A 175 -11.79 3.60 29.25
#